data_AF-A0A2P4Y739-F1
#
_entry.id   AF-A0A2P4Y739-F1
#
_cell.length_a   1.000
_cell.length_b   1.000
_cell.length_c   1.000
_cell.angle_alpha   90.00
_cell.angle_beta   90.00
_cell.angle_gamma   90.00
#
_symmetry.space_group_name_H-M   'P 1'
#
loop_
_entity.id
_entity.type
_entity.pdbx_description
1 polymer ?
#
loop_
_entity_poly.entity_id
_entity_poly.type
_entity_poly.pdbx_seq_one_letter_code
_entity_poly.pdbx_strand_id
1 'polypeptide(L)'
;MASSLSRVSLDEFRSPADKKSYRLITLSNGLEVLLVQSNASATSLVTTNCTGNGNGRDSFSSTDGTDSDSAEEQEGKDQMNNDRASPLAAACLTVDVGSLADPEGLPGLAHYLEHMIFMGSEKYPEEDAFEDFLSSHGGSSNGATECESTRFVFDVDANYLATSLDVFASLFVAPLLRRDAMDRELKAVESEFQRLLHLG
;
A
#
# COMPACT_ATOMS: atom_id res chain seq x y z
N MET A 1 13.34 14.55 27.80
CA MET A 1 14.33 15.27 26.97
C MET A 1 13.71 15.43 25.59
N ALA A 2 13.30 16.64 25.21
CA ALA A 2 12.68 16.86 23.90
C ALA A 2 13.76 16.77 22.81
N SER A 3 13.78 15.68 22.06
CA SER A 3 14.59 15.54 20.85
C SER A 3 14.12 16.62 19.86
N SER A 4 15.02 17.54 19.53
CA SER A 4 14.78 18.55 18.50
C SER A 4 14.81 17.85 17.13
N LEU A 5 13.65 17.69 16.51
CA LEU A 5 13.55 17.26 15.11
C LEU A 5 14.28 18.28 14.23
N SER A 6 15.30 17.84 13.48
CA SER A 6 15.85 18.65 12.39
C SER A 6 14.77 18.82 11.32
N ARG A 7 14.63 20.04 10.78
CA ARG A 7 13.64 20.37 9.76
C ARG A 7 14.33 21.10 8.63
N VAL A 8 14.18 20.59 7.41
CA VAL A 8 14.69 21.23 6.20
C VAL A 8 13.53 21.44 5.23
N SER A 9 13.32 22.68 4.79
CA SER A 9 12.39 22.96 3.69
C SER A 9 13.09 22.66 2.37
N LEU A 10 12.36 22.06 1.43
CA LEU A 10 12.86 21.74 0.09
C LEU A 10 12.27 22.65 -1.00
N ASP A 11 11.59 23.72 -0.61
CA ASP A 11 10.88 24.63 -1.54
C ASP A 11 11.81 25.31 -2.56
N GLU A 12 13.12 25.39 -2.29
CA GLU A 12 14.12 25.97 -3.19
C GLU A 12 14.57 25.00 -4.30
N PHE A 13 14.36 23.68 -4.12
CA PHE A 13 14.83 22.64 -5.04
C PHE A 13 13.71 22.11 -5.95
N ARG A 14 12.48 22.60 -5.82
CA ARG A 14 11.33 22.15 -6.60
C ARG A 14 11.20 22.90 -7.92
N SER A 15 10.55 22.26 -8.90
CA SER A 15 10.14 22.92 -10.13
C SER A 15 9.17 24.07 -9.83
N PRO A 16 9.26 25.23 -10.52
CA PRO A 16 8.30 26.33 -10.36
C PRO A 16 6.84 25.96 -10.67
N ALA A 17 6.62 24.88 -11.44
CA ALA A 17 5.30 24.37 -11.76
C ALA A 17 4.70 23.48 -10.64
N ASP A 18 5.52 23.02 -9.71
CA ASP A 18 5.10 22.15 -8.61
C ASP A 18 4.45 22.95 -7.48
N LYS A 19 3.17 22.71 -7.24
CA LYS A 19 2.35 23.38 -6.21
C LYS A 19 2.37 22.65 -4.86
N LYS A 20 3.02 21.49 -4.77
CA LYS A 20 3.11 20.71 -3.53
C LYS A 20 4.06 21.37 -2.54
N SER A 21 3.81 21.17 -1.26
CA SER A 21 4.71 21.58 -0.18
C SER A 21 5.49 20.36 0.32
N TYR A 22 6.79 20.56 0.55
CA TYR A 22 7.70 19.49 0.95
C TYR A 22 8.36 19.83 2.29
N ARG A 23 8.52 18.82 3.14
CA ARG A 23 9.25 18.97 4.39
C ARG A 23 10.04 17.69 4.68
N LEU A 24 11.35 17.84 4.85
CA LEU A 24 12.20 16.76 5.33
C LEU A 24 12.37 16.89 6.84
N ILE A 25 12.15 15.80 7.56
CA ILE A 25 12.38 15.69 9.01
C ILE A 25 13.20 14.44 9.31
N THR A 26 14.04 14.51 10.34
CA THR A 26 14.70 13.34 10.92
C THR A 26 14.11 13.07 12.29
N LEU A 27 13.56 11.88 12.49
CA LEU A 27 13.01 11.42 13.76
C LEU A 27 14.12 11.10 14.76
N SER A 28 13.77 11.01 16.04
CA SER A 28 14.73 10.75 17.11
C SER A 28 15.40 9.37 17.03
N ASN A 29 14.81 8.42 16.32
CA ASN A 29 15.36 7.10 16.04
C ASN A 29 16.22 7.07 14.75
N GLY A 30 16.45 8.22 14.11
CA GLY A 30 17.26 8.34 12.90
C GLY A 30 16.49 8.15 11.59
N LEU A 31 15.19 7.82 11.62
CA LEU A 31 14.40 7.71 10.39
C LEU A 31 14.26 9.07 9.70
N GLU A 32 14.60 9.10 8.42
CA GLU A 32 14.40 10.26 7.54
C GLU A 32 13.03 10.19 6.88
N VAL A 33 12.25 11.26 6.96
CA VAL A 33 10.87 11.32 6.48
C VAL A 33 10.67 12.53 5.60
N LEU A 34 10.26 12.30 4.36
CA LEU A 34 9.79 13.33 3.43
C LEU A 34 8.27 13.43 3.48
N LEU A 35 7.76 14.55 4.01
CA LEU A 35 6.34 14.86 4.00
C LEU A 35 6.01 15.63 2.72
N VAL A 36 4.98 15.16 2.00
CA VAL A 36 4.47 15.78 0.77
C VAL A 36 3.02 16.16 0.99
N GLN A 37 2.71 17.46 0.92
CA GLN A 37 1.35 17.96 0.99
C GLN A 37 0.91 18.46 -0.38
N SER A 38 -0.18 17.89 -0.90
CA SER A 38 -0.86 18.36 -2.10
C SER A 38 -2.15 19.06 -1.70
N ASN A 39 -2.27 20.34 -2.05
CA ASN A 39 -3.53 21.07 -1.89
C ASN A 39 -4.44 20.75 -3.08
N ALA A 40 -5.00 19.55 -3.13
CA ALA A 40 -6.19 19.33 -3.94
C ALA A 40 -7.31 20.16 -3.28
N SER A 41 -7.92 21.06 -4.04
CA SER A 41 -8.89 22.04 -3.54
C SER A 41 -9.98 21.36 -2.70
N ALA A 42 -9.88 21.46 -1.37
CA ALA A 42 -10.83 20.91 -0.42
C ALA A 42 -12.17 21.65 -0.60
N THR A 43 -13.00 21.14 -1.50
CA THR A 43 -14.37 21.63 -1.65
C THR A 43 -15.19 20.98 -0.54
N SER A 44 -15.42 21.78 0.51
CA SER A 44 -16.31 21.54 1.65
C SER A 44 -17.41 20.50 1.38
N LEU A 45 -17.31 19.32 2.01
CA LEU A 45 -18.42 18.40 2.11
C LEU A 45 -19.35 18.90 3.20
N VAL A 46 -20.43 19.53 2.73
CA VAL A 46 -21.64 19.76 3.53
C VAL A 46 -22.14 18.40 4.01
N THR A 47 -22.25 18.25 5.33
CA THR A 47 -22.93 17.14 5.97
C THR A 47 -24.41 17.17 5.59
N THR A 48 -24.85 16.24 4.76
CA THR A 48 -26.27 15.87 4.66
C THR A 48 -26.41 14.40 5.01
N ASN A 49 -26.99 14.17 6.18
CA ASN A 49 -27.51 12.87 6.62
C ASN A 49 -28.44 12.27 5.56
N CYS A 50 -28.25 11.00 5.26
CA CYS A 50 -29.31 10.17 4.69
C CYS A 50 -29.24 8.75 5.30
N THR A 51 -30.13 8.55 6.27
CA THR A 51 -30.64 7.26 6.72
C THR A 51 -31.27 6.49 5.56
N GLY A 52 -30.87 5.22 5.36
CA GLY A 52 -31.48 4.30 4.41
C GLY A 52 -31.05 2.86 4.65
N ASN A 53 -32.03 2.01 4.93
CA ASN A 53 -31.97 0.64 5.42
C ASN A 53 -32.08 -0.38 4.25
N GLY A 54 -31.35 -1.50 4.28
CA GLY A 54 -31.79 -2.74 3.59
C GLY A 54 -30.74 -3.60 2.84
N ASN A 55 -30.29 -4.68 3.51
CA ASN A 55 -30.12 -6.09 3.08
C ASN A 55 -29.57 -6.55 1.71
N GLY A 56 -28.64 -7.53 1.78
CA GLY A 56 -28.37 -8.63 0.80
C GLY A 56 -26.95 -8.58 0.22
N ARG A 57 -25.95 -9.37 0.68
CA ARG A 57 -25.58 -10.74 0.21
C ARG A 57 -25.80 -10.91 -1.30
N ASP A 58 -24.77 -11.18 -2.11
CA ASP A 58 -24.20 -12.52 -2.27
C ASP A 58 -22.74 -12.54 -2.77
N SER A 59 -22.05 -13.61 -2.38
CA SER A 59 -20.73 -14.09 -2.80
C SER A 59 -20.87 -15.24 -3.81
N PHE A 60 -20.14 -15.27 -4.95
CA PHE A 60 -19.43 -16.47 -5.46
C PHE A 60 -18.66 -16.28 -6.80
N SER A 61 -17.46 -16.87 -6.81
CA SER A 61 -16.60 -17.51 -7.84
C SER A 61 -16.66 -17.24 -9.37
N SER A 62 -15.44 -17.14 -9.92
CA SER A 62 -14.85 -17.85 -11.07
C SER A 62 -15.73 -18.47 -12.17
N THR A 63 -15.46 -18.09 -13.42
CA THR A 63 -15.49 -18.99 -14.59
C THR A 63 -14.45 -18.60 -15.65
N ASP A 64 -14.01 -19.65 -16.33
CA ASP A 64 -12.97 -19.84 -17.34
C ASP A 64 -13.39 -19.39 -18.75
N GLY A 65 -12.42 -19.31 -19.68
CA GLY A 65 -12.43 -18.51 -20.92
C GLY A 65 -13.18 -19.05 -22.15
N THR A 66 -13.15 -18.24 -23.24
CA THR A 66 -12.96 -18.63 -24.66
C THR A 66 -13.12 -17.43 -25.61
N ASP A 67 -12.21 -17.34 -26.59
CA ASP A 67 -12.15 -16.33 -27.66
C ASP A 67 -13.22 -16.50 -28.75
N SER A 68 -13.79 -15.41 -29.28
CA SER A 68 -13.90 -15.12 -30.73
C SER A 68 -14.77 -13.89 -31.04
N ASP A 69 -14.28 -13.13 -32.01
CA ASP A 69 -14.77 -11.87 -32.58
C ASP A 69 -16.25 -11.83 -32.99
N SER A 70 -16.90 -10.67 -32.77
CA SER A 70 -17.72 -9.95 -33.78
C SER A 70 -18.20 -8.60 -33.22
N ALA A 71 -17.92 -7.54 -33.97
CA ALA A 71 -18.30 -6.17 -33.65
C ALA A 71 -19.79 -5.91 -33.90
N GLU A 72 -20.49 -5.42 -32.88
CA GLU A 72 -21.74 -4.66 -33.04
C GLU A 72 -21.70 -3.44 -32.12
N GLU A 73 -21.80 -2.26 -32.75
CA GLU A 73 -21.93 -0.96 -32.08
C GLU A 73 -23.27 -0.88 -31.35
N GLN A 74 -23.24 -0.95 -30.02
CA GLN A 74 -24.28 -0.38 -29.18
C GLN A 74 -23.71 0.86 -28.50
N GLU A 75 -24.18 2.03 -28.93
CA GLU A 75 -24.05 3.28 -28.19
C GLU A 75 -24.83 3.18 -26.87
N GLY A 76 -24.24 2.47 -25.90
CA GLY A 76 -24.59 2.56 -24.50
C GLY A 76 -24.18 3.93 -24.00
N LYS A 77 -25.18 4.75 -23.64
CA LYS A 77 -24.97 6.01 -22.92
C LYS A 77 -24.42 5.66 -21.54
N ASP A 78 -23.10 5.53 -21.43
CA ASP A 78 -22.42 5.60 -20.15
C ASP A 78 -22.62 7.02 -19.62
N GLN A 79 -23.62 7.15 -18.75
CA GLN A 79 -23.66 8.25 -17.79
C GLN A 79 -22.35 8.17 -17.01
N MET A 80 -21.36 8.96 -17.45
CA MET A 80 -20.24 9.39 -16.62
C MET A 80 -20.85 10.11 -15.42
N ASN A 81 -21.18 9.33 -14.40
CA ASN A 81 -21.37 9.83 -13.07
C ASN A 81 -19.99 10.37 -12.68
N ASN A 82 -19.83 11.69 -12.75
CA ASN A 82 -18.67 12.38 -12.22
C ASN A 82 -18.79 12.36 -10.69
N ASP A 83 -18.79 11.14 -10.14
CA ASP A 83 -18.54 10.89 -8.74
C ASP A 83 -17.11 11.37 -8.54
N ARG A 84 -16.99 12.53 -7.88
CA ARG A 84 -15.71 13.13 -7.56
C ARG A 84 -14.87 12.07 -6.85
N ALA A 85 -13.92 11.46 -7.57
CA ALA A 85 -12.97 10.53 -6.99
C ALA A 85 -12.38 11.21 -5.74
N SER A 86 -12.50 10.54 -4.60
CA SER A 86 -11.94 11.07 -3.37
C SER A 86 -10.43 11.21 -3.54
N PRO A 87 -9.82 12.27 -2.95
CA PRO A 87 -8.38 12.44 -3.06
C PRO A 87 -7.69 11.22 -2.42
N LEU A 88 -6.76 10.61 -3.15
CA LEU A 88 -5.91 9.54 -2.62
C LEU A 88 -4.73 10.14 -1.85
N ALA A 89 -4.31 9.43 -0.81
CA ALA A 89 -3.06 9.64 -0.10
C ALA A 89 -2.23 8.36 -0.14
N ALA A 90 -0.92 8.48 0.04
CA ALA A 90 -0.01 7.35 -0.02
C ALA A 90 1.14 7.52 0.97
N ALA A 91 1.74 6.40 1.36
CA ALA A 91 2.99 6.38 2.10
C ALA A 91 3.90 5.27 1.56
N CYS A 92 5.21 5.47 1.76
CA CYS A 92 6.23 4.53 1.35
C CYS A 92 7.29 4.46 2.45
N LEU A 93 7.70 3.25 2.81
CA LEU A 93 8.88 2.99 3.63
C LEU A 93 9.90 2.23 2.79
N THR A 94 11.15 2.66 2.85
CA THR A 94 12.28 1.95 2.23
C THR A 94 13.26 1.59 3.34
N VAL A 95 13.65 0.33 3.35
CA VAL A 95 14.69 -0.22 4.22
C VAL A 95 15.92 -0.45 3.34
N ASP A 96 17.06 0.11 3.71
CA ASP A 96 18.33 -0.01 2.97
C ASP A 96 19.01 -1.38 3.20
N VAL A 97 18.22 -2.44 3.04
CA VAL A 97 18.63 -3.85 3.08
C VAL A 97 17.81 -4.57 2.02
N GLY A 98 18.48 -5.29 1.13
CA GLY A 98 17.86 -6.09 0.08
C GLY A 98 18.47 -7.49 0.00
N SER A 99 18.29 -8.18 -1.12
CA SER A 99 18.73 -9.56 -1.31
C SER A 99 20.24 -9.78 -1.25
N LEU A 100 21.08 -8.74 -1.45
CA LEU A 100 22.53 -8.85 -1.27
C LEU A 100 22.94 -9.04 0.20
N ALA A 101 22.04 -8.75 1.14
CA ALA A 101 22.26 -8.99 2.56
C ALA A 101 21.76 -10.38 3.02
N ASP A 102 21.26 -11.21 2.10
CA ASP A 102 20.79 -12.55 2.43
C ASP A 102 21.93 -13.39 3.04
N PRO A 103 21.70 -14.09 4.17
CA PRO A 103 22.70 -14.95 4.78
C PRO A 103 23.14 -16.07 3.84
N GLU A 104 24.41 -16.47 3.95
CA GLU A 104 24.90 -17.68 3.29
C GLU A 104 24.06 -18.90 3.75
N GLY A 105 23.37 -19.53 2.80
CA GLY A 105 22.49 -20.67 3.03
C GLY A 105 20.99 -20.34 3.09
N LEU A 106 20.61 -19.06 3.06
CA LEU A 106 19.21 -18.61 3.00
C LEU A 106 19.00 -17.56 1.89
N PRO A 107 19.28 -17.88 0.61
CA PRO A 107 18.99 -16.96 -0.48
C PRO A 107 17.48 -16.70 -0.59
N GLY A 108 17.10 -15.45 -0.82
CA GLY A 108 15.71 -15.01 -0.91
C GLY A 108 15.08 -14.64 0.44
N LEU A 109 15.86 -14.60 1.53
CA LEU A 109 15.32 -14.30 2.87
C LEU A 109 14.75 -12.88 2.97
N ALA A 110 15.40 -11.89 2.37
CA ALA A 110 14.90 -10.51 2.34
C ALA A 110 13.51 -10.45 1.66
N HIS A 111 13.38 -11.10 0.51
CA HIS A 111 12.11 -11.17 -0.22
C HIS A 111 11.04 -11.93 0.57
N TYR A 112 11.41 -13.05 1.18
CA TYR A 112 10.51 -13.80 2.04
C TYR A 112 10.04 -12.98 3.25
N LEU A 113 10.92 -12.19 3.87
CA LEU A 113 10.56 -11.34 4.99
C LEU A 113 9.59 -10.23 4.58
N GLU A 114 9.73 -9.68 3.37
CA GLU A 114 8.83 -8.69 2.82
C GLU A 114 7.39 -9.20 2.76
N HIS A 115 7.17 -10.42 2.26
CA HIS A 115 5.86 -11.09 2.31
C HIS A 115 5.36 -11.29 3.74
N MET A 116 6.23 -11.81 4.62
CA MET A 116 5.86 -12.18 5.98
C MET A 116 5.48 -10.98 6.86
N ILE A 117 5.98 -9.78 6.57
CA ILE A 117 5.68 -8.57 7.32
C ILE A 117 4.22 -8.17 7.21
N PHE A 118 3.55 -8.49 6.09
CA PHE A 118 2.12 -8.19 5.92
C PHE A 118 1.19 -9.09 6.74
N MET A 119 1.70 -10.20 7.29
CA MET A 119 0.92 -11.24 7.99
C MET A 119 0.60 -10.89 9.46
N GLY A 120 0.26 -9.63 9.69
CA GLY A 120 -0.16 -9.09 10.99
C GLY A 120 0.96 -8.70 11.96
N SER A 121 0.57 -7.91 12.95
CA SER A 121 1.42 -7.38 14.02
C SER A 121 0.81 -7.66 15.40
N GLU A 122 1.57 -7.43 16.48
CA GLU A 122 1.02 -7.56 17.85
C GLU A 122 -0.22 -6.67 18.07
N LYS A 123 -0.28 -5.50 17.44
CA LYS A 123 -1.40 -4.56 17.57
C LYS A 123 -2.57 -4.93 16.66
N TYR A 124 -2.29 -5.49 15.49
CA TYR A 124 -3.27 -5.92 14.49
C TYR A 124 -2.97 -7.37 14.09
N PRO A 125 -3.45 -8.36 14.86
CA PRO A 125 -3.00 -9.75 14.72
C PRO A 125 -3.69 -10.56 13.62
N GLU A 126 -4.72 -9.97 12.99
CA GLU A 126 -5.39 -10.54 11.84
C GLU A 126 -4.45 -10.46 10.62
N GLU A 127 -4.31 -11.59 9.91
CA GLU A 127 -3.30 -11.78 8.85
C GLU A 127 -3.52 -10.80 7.68
N ASP A 128 -4.76 -10.65 7.23
CA ASP A 128 -5.12 -9.81 6.09
C ASP A 128 -5.60 -8.40 6.51
N ALA A 129 -5.43 -8.02 7.78
CA ALA A 129 -6.03 -6.80 8.35
C ALA A 129 -5.70 -5.54 7.56
N PHE A 130 -4.45 -5.44 7.08
CA PHE A 130 -4.00 -4.27 6.34
C PHE A 130 -4.58 -4.23 4.93
N GLU A 131 -4.55 -5.36 4.21
CA GLU A 131 -5.06 -5.46 2.84
C GLU A 131 -6.59 -5.32 2.80
N ASP A 132 -7.30 -5.95 3.74
CA ASP A 132 -8.75 -5.81 3.91
C ASP A 132 -9.13 -4.36 4.25
N PHE A 133 -8.34 -3.69 5.09
CA PHE A 133 -8.57 -2.29 5.41
C PHE A 133 -8.35 -1.40 4.17
N LEU A 134 -7.29 -1.60 3.40
CA LEU A 134 -7.03 -0.78 2.22
C LEU A 134 -8.09 -1.00 1.13
N SER A 135 -8.39 -2.25 0.81
CA SER A 135 -9.38 -2.62 -0.21
C SER A 135 -10.77 -2.07 0.10
N SER A 136 -11.18 -2.07 1.38
CA SER A 136 -12.46 -1.49 1.82
C SER A 136 -12.50 0.04 1.80
N HIS A 137 -11.34 0.71 1.71
CA HIS A 137 -11.20 2.18 1.70
C HIS A 137 -10.56 2.71 0.42
N GLY A 138 -10.72 1.98 -0.69
CA GLY A 138 -10.29 2.43 -2.02
C GLY A 138 -8.78 2.55 -2.18
N GLY A 139 -8.03 1.72 -1.46
CA GLY A 139 -6.58 1.67 -1.47
C GLY A 139 -6.02 0.31 -1.85
N SER A 140 -4.70 0.24 -1.97
CA SER A 140 -3.94 -0.99 -2.23
C SER A 140 -2.55 -0.90 -1.62
N SER A 141 -1.91 -2.06 -1.39
CA SER A 141 -0.53 -2.13 -0.94
C SER A 141 0.34 -2.90 -1.91
N ASN A 142 1.66 -2.66 -1.86
CA ASN A 142 2.64 -3.44 -2.59
C ASN A 142 4.00 -3.42 -1.87
N GLY A 143 4.79 -4.45 -2.10
CA GLY A 143 6.16 -4.59 -1.63
C GLY A 143 7.11 -4.95 -2.79
N ALA A 144 8.37 -4.57 -2.66
CA ALA A 144 9.39 -4.95 -3.62
C ALA A 144 10.75 -5.06 -2.94
N THR A 145 11.41 -6.20 -3.13
CA THR A 145 12.78 -6.44 -2.67
C THR A 145 13.75 -6.33 -3.84
N GLU A 146 14.63 -5.33 -3.77
CA GLU A 146 15.74 -5.12 -4.70
C GLU A 146 17.05 -5.70 -4.13
N CYS A 147 18.16 -5.51 -4.85
CA CYS A 147 19.48 -5.97 -4.42
C CYS A 147 19.92 -5.32 -3.09
N GLU A 148 19.71 -4.01 -2.94
CA GLU A 148 20.22 -3.22 -1.81
C GLU A 148 19.12 -2.61 -0.95
N SER A 149 17.85 -2.73 -1.36
CA SER A 149 16.74 -2.11 -0.63
C SER A 149 15.47 -2.95 -0.68
N THR A 150 14.61 -2.76 0.30
CA THR A 150 13.26 -3.32 0.34
C THR A 150 12.27 -2.19 0.53
N ARG A 151 11.29 -2.08 -0.37
CA ARG A 151 10.30 -1.00 -0.41
C ARG A 151 8.92 -1.55 -0.08
N PHE A 152 8.20 -0.83 0.77
CA PHE A 152 6.80 -1.08 1.10
C PHE A 152 6.00 0.19 0.79
N VAL A 153 4.93 0.08 0.03
CA VAL A 153 4.09 1.22 -0.39
C VAL A 153 2.63 0.88 -0.22
N PHE A 154 1.84 1.89 0.11
CA PHE A 154 0.38 1.80 0.00
C PHE A 154 -0.21 3.14 -0.43
N ASP A 155 -1.39 3.07 -1.01
CA ASP A 155 -2.28 4.19 -1.24
C ASP A 155 -3.67 3.89 -0.65
N VAL A 156 -4.42 4.95 -0.31
CA VAL A 156 -5.75 4.86 0.29
C VAL A 156 -6.49 6.18 0.11
N ASP A 157 -7.82 6.18 0.23
CA ASP A 157 -8.59 7.42 0.39
C ASP A 157 -7.99 8.28 1.52
N ALA A 158 -7.76 9.56 1.22
CA ALA A 158 -7.03 10.48 2.11
C ALA A 158 -7.66 10.63 3.51
N ASN A 159 -8.95 10.35 3.67
CA ASN A 159 -9.60 10.36 4.98
C ASN A 159 -9.10 9.25 5.91
N TYR A 160 -8.56 8.16 5.36
CA TYR A 160 -8.11 6.98 6.09
C TYR A 160 -6.59 6.88 6.23
N LEU A 161 -5.84 7.83 5.67
CA LEU A 161 -4.37 7.84 5.72
C LEU A 161 -3.81 7.65 7.13
N ALA A 162 -4.39 8.33 8.13
CA ALA A 162 -3.90 8.27 9.51
C ALA A 162 -4.04 6.85 10.10
N THR A 163 -5.17 6.19 9.85
CA THR A 163 -5.42 4.82 10.29
C THR A 163 -4.53 3.83 9.53
N SER A 164 -4.43 3.96 8.21
CA SER A 164 -3.55 3.12 7.41
C SER A 164 -2.09 3.24 7.84
N LEU A 165 -1.61 4.45 8.14
CA LEU A 165 -0.26 4.68 8.65
C LEU A 165 -0.02 4.01 10.01
N ASP A 166 -1.02 3.95 10.89
CA ASP A 166 -0.91 3.30 12.20
C ASP A 166 -0.81 1.77 12.07
N VAL A 167 -1.64 1.18 11.21
CA VAL A 167 -1.55 -0.25 10.88
C VAL A 167 -0.21 -0.55 10.21
N PHE A 168 0.16 0.21 9.17
CA PHE A 168 1.41 0.06 8.43
C PHE A 168 2.64 0.17 9.34
N ALA A 169 2.71 1.17 10.21
CA ALA A 169 3.82 1.33 11.15
C ALA A 169 3.95 0.14 12.11
N SER A 170 2.83 -0.46 12.53
CA SER A 170 2.84 -1.62 13.43
C SER A 170 3.53 -2.85 12.83
N LEU A 171 3.45 -3.02 11.51
CA LEU A 171 4.08 -4.13 10.78
C LEU A 171 5.61 -4.12 10.92
N PHE A 172 6.21 -2.93 11.09
CA PHE A 172 7.66 -2.77 11.25
C PHE A 172 8.13 -2.73 12.71
N VAL A 173 7.21 -2.51 13.66
CA VAL A 173 7.55 -2.42 15.08
C VAL A 173 7.51 -3.80 15.75
N ALA A 174 6.47 -4.59 15.49
CA ALA A 174 6.28 -5.90 16.10
C ALA A 174 5.48 -6.84 15.18
N PRO A 175 6.05 -7.28 14.04
CA PRO A 175 5.41 -8.27 13.17
C PRO A 175 5.30 -9.62 13.87
N LEU A 176 4.22 -10.36 13.61
CA LEU A 176 4.00 -11.66 14.26
C LEU A 176 4.87 -12.79 13.69
N LEU A 177 5.22 -12.72 12.39
CA LEU A 177 6.00 -13.73 11.68
C LEU A 177 5.52 -15.16 11.99
N ARG A 178 4.21 -15.38 11.81
CA ARG A 178 3.56 -16.59 12.30
C ARG A 178 4.05 -17.83 11.55
N ARG A 179 4.33 -18.90 12.30
CA ARG A 179 4.81 -20.16 11.72
C ARG A 179 3.80 -20.84 10.80
N ASP A 180 2.51 -20.63 11.02
CA ASP A 180 1.44 -21.18 10.18
C ASP A 180 1.33 -20.44 8.83
N ALA A 181 1.64 -19.15 8.79
CA ALA A 181 1.75 -18.38 7.55
C ALA A 181 3.03 -18.70 6.77
N MET A 182 4.13 -19.01 7.47
CA MET A 182 5.44 -19.27 6.86
C MET A 182 5.42 -20.29 5.71
N ASP A 183 4.79 -21.45 5.91
CA ASP A 183 4.75 -22.52 4.91
C ASP A 183 3.90 -22.15 3.68
N ARG A 184 2.93 -21.25 3.84
CA ARG A 184 2.11 -20.74 2.74
C ARG A 184 2.88 -19.70 1.94
N GLU A 185 3.48 -18.73 2.62
CA GLU A 185 4.27 -17.68 1.97
C GLU A 185 5.49 -18.24 1.24
N LEU A 186 6.11 -19.31 1.76
CA LEU A 186 7.22 -19.96 1.06
C LEU A 186 6.78 -20.53 -0.28
N LYS A 187 5.54 -21.04 -0.37
CA LYS A 187 4.97 -21.54 -1.63
C LYS A 187 4.59 -20.40 -2.57
N ALA A 188 4.14 -19.26 -2.03
CA ALA A 188 3.84 -18.07 -2.83
C ALA A 188 5.11 -17.56 -3.53
N VAL A 189 6.19 -17.39 -2.77
CA VAL A 189 7.51 -16.97 -3.29
C VAL A 189 8.04 -17.95 -4.35
N GLU A 190 7.94 -19.26 -4.10
CA GLU A 190 8.33 -20.26 -5.10
C GLU A 190 7.49 -20.14 -6.38
N SER A 191 6.17 -19.92 -6.27
CA SER A 191 5.30 -19.75 -7.44
C SER A 191 5.66 -18.52 -8.27
N GLU A 192 6.04 -17.41 -7.63
CA GLU A 192 6.49 -16.20 -8.32
C GLU A 192 7.80 -16.44 -9.07
N PHE A 193 8.75 -17.10 -8.43
CA PHE A 193 10.02 -17.47 -9.07
C PHE A 193 9.79 -18.37 -10.28
N GLN A 194 8.95 -19.40 -10.15
CA GLN A 194 8.57 -20.26 -11.27
C GLN A 194 7.91 -19.47 -12.40
N ARG A 195 7.03 -18.52 -12.08
CA ARG A 195 6.38 -17.68 -13.11
C ARG A 195 7.39 -16.86 -13.90
N LEU A 196 8.40 -16.29 -13.24
CA LEU A 196 9.47 -15.53 -13.89
C LEU A 196 10.33 -16.41 -14.80
N LEU A 197 10.59 -17.66 -14.41
CA LEU A 197 11.36 -18.60 -15.23
C LEU A 197 10.66 -19.02 -16.52
N HIS A 198 9.32 -19.09 -16.53
CA HIS A 198 8.55 -19.49 -17.72
C HIS A 198 8.22 -18.32 -18.67
N LEU A 199 8.58 -17.09 -18.29
CA LEU A 199 8.40 -15.88 -19.09
C LEU A 199 9.68 -15.45 -19.86
N GLY A 200 10.79 -16.18 -19.70
CA GLY A 200 12.07 -15.97 -20.40
C GLY A 200 12.38 -17.05 -21.43
#